data_AF-A0A5D2SPE6-F1
#
_entry.id   AF-A0A5D2SPE6-F1
#
_cell.length_a   1.000
_cell.length_b   1.000
_cell.length_c   1.000
_cell.angle_alpha   90.00
_cell.angle_beta   90.00
_cell.angle_gamma   90.00
#
_symmetry.space_group_name_H-M   'P 1'
#
loop_
_entity.id
_entity.type
_entity.pdbx_description
1 polymer ?
#
loop_
_entity_poly.entity_id
_entity_poly.type
_entity_poly.pdbx_seq_one_letter_code
_entity_poly.pdbx_strand_id
1 'polypeptide(L)'
;MALLILLWSYIRVVLKDPGSVPENWRAVSGEESLEVGTSLAAAEDGFERRWRGGGYCIHCQNGKPPRCHHCSICQRCVLKMDHHCVWVVNCVGACNYKFFLLFLVIFGF
;
A
#
# COMPACT_ATOMS: atom_id res chain seq x y z
N MET A 1 -28.50 -13.99 9.65
CA MET A 1 -27.90 -13.35 8.44
C MET A 1 -26.76 -12.40 8.80
N ALA A 2 -26.97 -11.40 9.67
CA ALA A 2 -25.90 -10.48 10.09
C ALA A 2 -24.67 -11.18 10.71
N LEU A 3 -24.87 -12.15 11.63
CA LEU A 3 -23.76 -12.91 12.23
C LEU A 3 -22.93 -13.70 11.21
N LEU A 4 -23.56 -14.23 10.16
CA LEU A 4 -22.85 -14.95 9.10
C LEU A 4 -22.00 -13.99 8.26
N ILE A 5 -22.53 -12.80 7.96
CA ILE A 5 -21.79 -11.75 7.23
C ILE A 5 -20.67 -11.17 8.11
N LEU A 6 -20.90 -10.99 9.41
CA LEU A 6 -19.90 -10.55 10.37
C LEU A 6 -18.74 -11.55 10.44
N LEU A 7 -19.04 -12.83 10.65
CA LEU A 7 -18.03 -13.87 10.71
C LEU A 7 -17.28 -14.00 9.39
N TRP A 8 -18.00 -14.00 8.26
CA TRP A 8 -17.40 -14.07 6.94
C TRP A 8 -16.48 -12.87 6.65
N SER A 9 -16.94 -11.65 6.92
CA SER A 9 -16.13 -10.44 6.72
C SER A 9 -14.90 -10.43 7.62
N TYR A 10 -15.03 -10.78 8.90
CA TYR A 10 -13.91 -10.91 9.83
C TYR A 10 -12.86 -11.91 9.33
N ILE A 11 -13.29 -13.14 8.98
CA ILE A 11 -12.39 -14.18 8.43
C ILE A 11 -11.68 -13.65 7.18
N ARG A 12 -12.38 -12.93 6.30
CA ARG A 12 -11.79 -12.37 5.08
C ARG A 12 -10.81 -11.25 5.36
N VAL A 13 -10.96 -10.45 6.41
CA VAL A 13 -9.95 -9.44 6.79
C VAL A 13 -8.70 -10.11 7.33
N VAL A 14 -8.88 -11.09 8.23
CA VAL A 14 -7.78 -11.78 8.91
C VAL A 14 -6.93 -12.57 7.92
N LEU A 15 -7.55 -13.37 7.06
CA LEU A 15 -6.83 -14.35 6.23
C LEU A 15 -6.41 -13.82 4.85
N LYS A 16 -7.02 -12.74 4.35
CA LYS A 16 -6.67 -12.19 3.03
C LYS A 16 -5.36 -11.42 3.14
N ASP A 17 -4.44 -11.66 2.22
CA ASP A 17 -3.28 -10.79 2.07
C ASP A 17 -3.74 -9.33 1.82
N PRO A 18 -3.27 -8.33 2.60
CA PRO A 18 -3.61 -6.92 2.43
C PRO A 18 -3.08 -6.28 1.15
N GLY A 19 -2.18 -6.94 0.43
CA GLY A 19 -1.53 -6.49 -0.79
C GLY A 19 -0.03 -6.33 -0.58
N SER A 20 0.77 -7.05 -1.37
CA SER A 20 2.23 -6.92 -1.42
C SER A 20 2.69 -6.11 -2.63
N VAL A 21 3.85 -5.47 -2.50
CA VAL A 21 4.53 -4.84 -3.63
C VAL A 21 5.21 -5.93 -4.47
N PRO A 22 5.03 -5.97 -5.80
CA PRO A 22 5.75 -6.91 -6.65
C PRO A 22 7.26 -6.67 -6.56
N GLU A 23 8.03 -7.73 -6.76
CA GLU A 23 9.49 -7.63 -6.75
C GLU A 23 10.00 -6.71 -7.88
N ASN A 24 11.10 -6.03 -7.63
CA ASN A 24 11.72 -5.10 -8.59
C ASN A 24 10.76 -4.02 -9.10
N TRP A 25 9.86 -3.52 -8.23
CA TRP A 25 8.90 -2.50 -8.64
C TRP A 25 9.64 -1.23 -9.07
N ARG A 26 9.33 -0.76 -10.27
CA ARG A 26 9.82 0.50 -10.81
C ARG A 26 8.61 1.38 -11.08
N ALA A 27 8.65 2.63 -10.64
CA ALA A 27 7.67 3.60 -11.11
C ALA A 27 7.88 3.76 -12.61
N VAL A 28 6.86 3.42 -13.39
CA VAL A 28 6.78 3.75 -14.81
C VAL A 28 6.81 5.27 -14.86
N SER A 29 7.93 5.84 -15.32
CA SER A 29 7.96 7.23 -15.72
C SER A 29 6.94 7.36 -16.86
N GLY A 30 5.94 8.22 -16.68
CA GLY A 30 5.07 8.61 -17.78
C GLY A 30 5.89 9.41 -18.78
N GLU A 31 6.58 8.73 -19.68
CA GLU A 31 7.12 9.29 -20.91
C GLU A 31 6.21 8.88 -22.07
N GLU A 32 5.05 9.53 -22.11
CA GLU A 32 4.44 9.96 -23.35
C GLU A 32 3.49 11.14 -23.03
N SER A 33 4.08 12.30 -22.71
CA SER A 33 3.52 13.65 -22.84
C SER A 33 4.39 14.66 -22.05
N LEU A 34 5.51 15.10 -22.63
CA LEU A 34 5.78 16.53 -22.86
C LEU A 34 7.20 16.72 -23.41
N GLU A 35 7.20 17.26 -24.62
CA GLU A 35 8.21 17.96 -25.38
C GLU A 35 9.49 18.42 -24.63
N VAL A 36 10.62 17.95 -25.17
CA VAL A 36 11.93 18.61 -25.32
C VAL A 36 12.02 20.02 -24.70
N GLY A 37 12.66 20.13 -23.54
CA GLY A 37 12.91 21.42 -22.87
C GLY A 37 13.94 21.35 -21.74
N THR A 38 15.22 21.35 -22.12
CA THR A 38 16.42 21.86 -21.41
C THR A 38 16.34 22.15 -19.89
N SER A 39 16.88 21.27 -19.04
CA SER A 39 17.82 21.63 -17.94
C SER A 39 18.18 20.43 -17.04
N LEU A 40 19.48 20.13 -16.93
CA LEU A 40 20.03 19.05 -16.09
C LEU A 40 19.66 19.19 -14.60
N ALA A 41 19.41 20.41 -14.12
CA ALA A 41 19.01 20.69 -12.74
C ALA A 41 17.60 20.18 -12.37
N ALA A 42 16.66 20.13 -13.33
CA ALA A 42 15.31 19.63 -13.09
C ALA A 42 15.27 18.09 -12.97
N ALA A 43 16.19 17.40 -13.64
CA ALA A 43 16.33 15.94 -13.57
C ALA A 43 16.91 15.48 -12.21
N GLU A 44 17.91 16.20 -11.68
CA GLU A 44 18.47 15.93 -10.35
C GLU A 44 17.46 16.22 -9.23
N ASP A 45 16.71 17.31 -9.33
CA ASP A 45 15.64 17.64 -8.38
C ASP A 45 14.46 16.65 -8.45
N GLY A 46 14.12 16.14 -9.65
CA GLY A 46 13.09 15.12 -9.85
C GLY A 46 13.48 13.74 -9.29
N PHE A 47 14.75 13.35 -9.44
CA PHE A 47 15.28 12.12 -8.85
C PHE A 47 15.28 12.24 -7.31
N GLU A 48 15.88 13.29 -6.76
CA GLU A 48 15.93 13.52 -5.31
C GLU A 48 14.53 13.62 -4.68
N ARG A 49 13.55 14.27 -5.32
CA ARG A 49 12.15 14.30 -4.86
C ARG A 49 11.47 12.92 -4.88
N ARG A 50 11.78 12.07 -5.86
CA ARG A 50 11.26 10.68 -5.94
C ARG A 50 11.80 9.81 -4.80
N TRP A 51 13.04 10.02 -4.38
CA TRP A 51 13.64 9.31 -3.25
C TRP A 51 13.25 9.90 -1.89
N ARG A 52 13.20 11.24 -1.74
CA ARG A 52 12.71 11.91 -0.52
C ARG A 52 11.21 11.73 -0.28
N GLY A 53 10.41 11.56 -1.35
CA GLY A 53 8.96 11.38 -1.29
C GLY A 53 8.48 9.95 -1.01
N GLY A 54 9.36 9.04 -0.58
CA GLY A 54 8.98 7.68 -0.23
C GLY A 54 8.78 6.75 -1.42
N GLY A 55 9.55 6.91 -2.49
CA GLY A 55 9.56 6.02 -3.66
C GLY A 55 10.41 4.75 -3.51
N TYR A 56 11.06 4.54 -2.37
CA TYR A 56 11.84 3.34 -2.06
C TYR A 56 11.73 2.94 -0.59
N CYS A 57 11.81 1.64 -0.31
CA CYS A 57 11.87 1.10 1.04
C CYS A 57 13.23 0.47 1.30
N ILE A 58 13.98 1.04 2.25
CA ILE A 58 15.31 0.55 2.64
C ILE A 58 15.26 -0.86 3.26
N HIS A 59 14.22 -1.17 4.04
CA HIS A 59 14.07 -2.45 4.73
C HIS A 59 13.76 -3.59 3.77
N CYS A 60 12.93 -3.32 2.76
CA CYS A 60 12.58 -4.31 1.74
C CYS A 60 13.50 -4.25 0.51
N GLN A 61 14.44 -3.30 0.47
CA GLN A 61 15.31 -3.02 -0.67
C GLN A 61 14.58 -2.94 -2.03
N ASN A 62 13.35 -2.42 -2.03
CA ASN A 62 12.48 -2.39 -3.20
C ASN A 62 11.87 -1.01 -3.42
N GLY A 63 11.55 -0.70 -4.68
CA GLY A 63 10.77 0.48 -5.04
C GLY A 63 9.41 0.45 -4.37
N LYS A 64 8.90 1.62 -4.01
CA LYS A 64 7.69 1.78 -3.23
C LYS A 64 6.60 2.45 -4.08
N PRO A 65 5.52 1.73 -4.42
CA PRO A 65 4.40 2.30 -5.15
C PRO A 65 3.74 3.47 -4.40
N PRO A 66 3.03 4.36 -5.10
CA PRO A 66 2.24 5.42 -4.45
C PRO A 66 1.31 4.85 -3.37
N ARG A 67 1.29 5.49 -2.19
CA ARG A 67 0.51 5.10 -1.00
C ARG A 67 0.85 3.73 -0.41
N CYS A 68 1.91 3.07 -0.85
CA CYS A 68 2.45 1.94 -0.10
C CYS A 68 3.04 2.44 1.22
N HIS A 69 3.11 1.61 2.26
CA HIS A 69 3.92 1.87 3.46
C HIS A 69 4.58 0.56 3.93
N HIS A 70 5.75 0.67 4.56
CA HIS A 70 6.39 -0.47 5.22
C HIS A 70 5.76 -0.67 6.60
N CYS A 71 5.24 -1.85 6.86
CA CYS A 71 4.79 -2.23 8.19
C CYS A 71 5.93 -2.93 8.92
N SER A 72 6.42 -2.34 10.01
CA SER A 72 7.45 -2.94 10.86
C SER A 72 6.95 -4.17 11.64
N ILE A 73 5.64 -4.37 11.77
CA ILE A 73 5.09 -5.57 12.43
C ILE A 73 5.04 -6.73 11.43
N CYS A 74 4.54 -6.49 10.22
CA CYS A 74 4.49 -7.49 9.16
C CYS A 74 5.82 -7.65 8.40
N GLN A 75 6.81 -6.80 8.67
CA GLN A 75 8.14 -6.78 8.04
C GLN A 75 8.10 -6.73 6.51
N ARG A 76 7.13 -5.98 5.95
CA ARG A 76 6.96 -5.85 4.50
C ARG A 76 6.27 -4.56 4.10
N CYS A 77 6.45 -4.20 2.83
CA CYS A 77 5.69 -3.16 2.17
C CYS A 77 4.27 -3.64 1.82
N VAL A 78 3.27 -2.90 2.29
CA VAL A 78 1.85 -3.17 2.05
C VAL A 78 1.27 -2.12 1.09
N LEU A 79 0.57 -2.57 0.04
CA LEU A 79 -0.07 -1.69 -0.93
C LEU A 79 -1.25 -0.94 -0.32
N LYS A 80 -1.33 0.38 -0.56
CA LYS A 80 -2.38 1.25 0.01
C LYS A 80 -2.59 0.95 1.49
N MET A 81 -1.49 0.83 2.23
CA MET A 81 -1.52 0.47 3.64
C MET A 81 -2.28 1.55 4.41
N ASP A 82 -3.29 1.13 5.16
CA ASP A 82 -4.00 1.99 6.08
C ASP A 82 -3.34 1.90 7.46
N HIS A 83 -3.39 0.72 8.09
CA HIS A 83 -2.71 0.46 9.36
C HIS A 83 -2.43 -1.03 9.57
N HIS A 84 -1.61 -1.36 10.57
CA HIS A 84 -1.57 -2.70 11.14
C HIS A 84 -2.60 -2.79 12.26
N CYS A 85 -3.56 -3.69 12.15
CA CYS A 85 -4.67 -3.79 13.09
C CYS A 85 -4.47 -5.01 13.99
N VAL A 86 -4.22 -4.74 15.28
CA VAL A 86 -3.98 -5.78 16.29
C VAL A 86 -5.20 -6.70 16.49
N TRP A 87 -6.41 -6.20 16.23
CA TRP A 87 -7.66 -6.95 16.43
C TRP A 87 -7.93 -8.01 15.36
N VAL A 88 -7.34 -7.83 14.17
CA VAL A 88 -7.40 -8.80 13.07
C VAL A 88 -6.05 -9.44 12.80
N VAL A 89 -5.03 -9.09 13.60
CA VAL A 89 -3.65 -9.61 13.55
C VAL A 89 -3.08 -9.54 12.13
N ASN A 90 -3.44 -8.49 11.38
CA ASN A 90 -3.07 -8.32 9.99
C ASN A 90 -3.04 -6.83 9.63
N CYS A 91 -2.30 -6.50 8.57
CA CYS A 91 -2.43 -5.18 7.98
C CYS A 91 -3.78 -5.03 7.29
N VAL A 92 -4.30 -3.81 7.28
CA VAL A 92 -5.40 -3.39 6.42
C VAL A 92 -4.78 -2.62 5.25
N GLY A 93 -4.99 -3.13 4.04
CA GLY A 93 -4.41 -2.59 2.82
C GLY A 93 -5.33 -2.78 1.61
N ALA A 94 -4.81 -2.52 0.41
CA ALA A 94 -5.56 -2.50 -0.84
C ALA A 94 -6.51 -3.70 -1.02
N CYS A 95 -6.06 -4.92 -0.68
CA CYS A 95 -6.77 -6.16 -1.01
C CYS A 95 -7.78 -6.62 0.05
N ASN A 96 -7.73 -6.09 1.28
CA ASN A 96 -8.65 -6.46 2.36
C ASN A 96 -9.42 -5.27 2.98
N TYR A 97 -9.14 -4.03 2.58
CA TYR A 97 -9.81 -2.82 3.07
C TYR A 97 -11.33 -2.90 3.01
N LYS A 98 -11.90 -3.43 1.91
CA LYS A 98 -13.35 -3.57 1.76
C LYS A 98 -13.99 -4.51 2.77
N PHE A 99 -13.29 -5.59 3.14
CA PHE A 99 -13.78 -6.53 4.14
C PHE A 99 -13.71 -5.89 5.53
N PHE A 100 -12.69 -5.06 5.77
CA PHE A 100 -12.53 -4.34 7.04
C PHE A 100 -13.64 -3.32 7.25
N LEU A 101 -13.97 -2.53 6.22
CA LEU A 101 -15.12 -1.63 6.29
C LEU A 101 -16.44 -2.38 6.50
N LEU A 102 -16.67 -3.49 5.79
CA LEU A 102 -17.87 -4.30 5.99
C LEU A 102 -17.95 -4.85 7.42
N PHE A 103 -16.83 -5.35 7.96
CA PHE A 103 -16.74 -5.79 9.34
C PHE A 103 -17.12 -4.68 10.32
N LEU A 104 -16.57 -3.46 10.14
CA LEU A 104 -16.88 -2.32 11.01
C LEU A 104 -18.34 -1.88 10.92
N VAL A 105 -18.94 -1.86 9.72
CA VAL A 105 -20.35 -1.49 9.56
C VAL A 105 -21.27 -2.52 10.21
N ILE A 106 -20.97 -3.82 10.14
CA ILE A 106 -21.82 -4.84 10.76
C ILE A 106 -21.57 -4.98 12.27
N PHE A 107 -20.38 -4.63 12.76
CA PHE A 107 -20.03 -4.65 14.18
C PHE A 107 -20.47 -3.38 14.93
N GLY A 108 -20.42 -2.22 14.26
CA GLY A 108 -20.66 -0.90 14.83
C GLY A 108 -22.10 -0.38 14.70
N PHE A 109 -23.04 -1.21 14.25
CA PHE A 109 -24.48 -0.93 14.21
C PHE A 109 -25.27 -2.11 14.78
#